data_AF-A0A918NVB8-F1
#
_entry.id   AF-A0A918NVB8-F1
#
_cell.length_a   1.000
_cell.length_b   1.000
_cell.length_c   1.000
_cell.angle_alpha   90.00
_cell.angle_beta   90.00
_cell.angle_gamma   90.00
#
_symmetry.space_group_name_H-M   'P 1'
#
loop_
_entity.id
_entity.type
_entity.pdbx_description
1 polymer ?
#
loop_
_entity_poly.entity_id
_entity_poly.type
_entity_poly.pdbx_seq_one_letter_code
_entity_poly.pdbx_strand_id
1 'polypeptide(L)'
;MRVEYEGVSELTEAEYRNVWDRFYAEFAFRPSVNPAEWPAIKEPSDSVTWSLASLDEDPHYTRLDRFVALVEQGLTACVEPEARLFALDWQHISYSFAPHRVGGQGQRPWPLSTYPDGDYYIYLSADFRLGSFGHPWESTVCLFGRELLNAVANDIDDVLGPPLRRAGRRLPAP
;
A
#
# COMPACT_ATOMS: atom_id res chain seq x y z
N MET A 1 5.32 16.25 24.87
CA MET A 1 4.93 15.00 25.56
C MET A 1 4.40 14.08 24.48
N ARG A 2 5.15 13.06 24.07
CA ARG A 2 4.67 12.09 23.07
C ARG A 2 3.46 11.41 23.65
N VAL A 3 2.37 11.38 22.90
CA VAL A 3 1.34 10.40 23.20
C VAL A 3 1.65 9.20 22.32
N GLU A 4 2.44 8.29 22.88
CA GLU A 4 2.56 6.93 22.38
C GLU A 4 1.23 6.26 22.68
N TYR A 5 0.33 6.28 21.70
CA TYR A 5 -0.89 5.51 21.79
C TYR A 5 -0.58 4.11 21.28
N GLU A 6 -0.90 3.08 22.04
CA GLU A 6 -0.62 1.69 21.73
C GLU A 6 -1.00 1.37 20.27
N GLY A 7 0.00 1.13 19.42
CA GLY A 7 -0.18 0.74 18.02
C GLY A 7 0.34 1.75 17.00
N VAL A 8 -0.07 3.03 17.04
CA VAL A 8 0.15 4.01 15.94
C VAL A 8 0.88 5.27 16.43
N SER A 9 1.90 5.71 15.70
CA SER A 9 2.66 6.93 15.96
C SER A 9 2.92 7.71 14.66
N GLU A 10 2.70 9.02 14.67
CA GLU A 10 3.19 9.91 13.61
C GLU A 10 4.72 9.84 13.52
N LEU A 11 5.26 9.83 12.31
CA LEU A 11 6.70 9.92 12.10
C LEU A 11 7.18 11.30 12.53
N THR A 12 8.28 11.33 13.30
CA THR A 12 9.00 12.58 13.51
C THR A 12 9.55 13.10 12.17
N GLU A 13 9.88 14.38 12.09
CA GLU A 13 10.45 14.96 10.88
C GLU A 13 11.71 14.22 10.39
N ALA A 14 12.57 13.76 11.31
CA ALA A 14 13.76 12.99 10.96
C ALA A 14 13.43 11.60 10.39
N GLU A 15 12.46 10.89 10.98
CA GLU A 15 12.00 9.58 10.50
C GLU A 15 11.29 9.72 9.14
N TYR A 16 10.42 10.72 9.01
CA TYR A 16 9.74 11.07 7.76
C TYR A 16 10.75 11.27 6.63
N ARG A 17 11.75 12.16 6.83
CA ARG A 17 12.77 12.42 5.81
C ARG A 17 13.54 11.16 5.46
N ASN A 18 13.98 10.38 6.45
CA ASN A 18 14.75 9.16 6.21
C ASN A 18 13.96 8.13 5.38
N VAL A 19 12.72 7.85 5.78
CA VAL A 19 11.86 6.87 5.11
C VAL A 19 11.54 7.31 3.69
N TRP A 20 11.20 8.59 3.47
CA TRP A 20 10.95 9.11 2.13
C TRP A 20 12.20 9.15 1.27
N ASP A 21 13.34 9.64 1.77
CA ASP A 21 14.61 9.69 1.01
C ASP A 21 15.00 8.28 0.53
N ARG A 22 14.83 7.27 1.40
CA ARG A 22 15.05 5.87 1.05
C ARG A 22 14.05 5.38 0.00
N PHE A 23 12.77 5.73 0.13
CA PHE A 23 11.73 5.30 -0.81
C PHE A 23 11.97 5.90 -2.21
N TYR A 24 12.30 7.19 -2.27
CA TYR A 24 12.72 7.87 -3.49
C TYR A 24 13.90 7.18 -4.16
N ALA A 25 14.91 6.79 -3.38
CA ALA A 25 16.11 6.13 -3.90
C ALA A 25 15.86 4.69 -4.37
N GLU A 26 15.23 3.86 -3.55
CA GLU A 26 15.08 2.41 -3.81
C GLU A 26 14.02 2.11 -4.88
N PHE A 27 12.92 2.86 -4.89
CA PHE A 27 11.83 2.67 -5.85
C PHE A 27 11.91 3.62 -7.05
N ALA A 28 12.94 4.47 -7.11
CA ALA A 28 13.07 5.51 -8.13
C ALA A 28 11.76 6.33 -8.30
N PHE A 29 11.14 6.68 -7.17
CA PHE A 29 9.82 7.31 -7.14
C PHE A 29 9.82 8.67 -7.85
N ARG A 30 8.93 8.82 -8.84
CA ARG A 30 8.74 10.00 -9.69
C ARG A 30 7.24 10.32 -9.74
N PRO A 31 6.71 11.04 -8.73
CA PRO A 31 5.30 11.39 -8.68
C PRO A 31 4.91 12.23 -9.89
N SER A 32 3.89 11.80 -10.63
CA SER A 32 3.36 12.56 -11.77
C SER A 32 1.88 12.27 -12.04
N VAL A 33 1.17 13.31 -12.46
CA VAL A 33 -0.19 13.21 -12.98
C VAL A 33 -0.22 12.85 -14.48
N ASN A 34 0.94 12.88 -15.15
CA ASN A 34 1.06 12.65 -16.58
C ASN A 34 1.09 11.15 -16.90
N PRO A 35 0.14 10.61 -17.70
CA PRO A 35 0.11 9.20 -18.06
C PRO A 35 1.37 8.67 -18.76
N ALA A 36 2.14 9.54 -19.42
CA ALA A 36 3.40 9.15 -20.07
C ALA A 36 4.52 8.80 -19.08
N GLU A 37 4.37 9.16 -17.80
CA GLU A 37 5.36 8.94 -16.75
C GLU A 37 4.95 7.83 -15.77
N TRP A 38 3.81 7.18 -16.01
CA TRP A 38 3.37 6.03 -15.22
C TRP A 38 4.12 4.75 -15.64
N PRO A 39 4.44 3.84 -14.69
CA PRO A 39 4.19 3.92 -13.26
C PRO A 39 5.18 4.84 -12.54
N ALA A 40 4.70 5.59 -11.55
CA ALA A 40 5.50 6.53 -10.76
C ALA A 40 6.60 5.87 -9.90
N ILE A 41 6.71 4.54 -9.88
CA ILE A 41 7.82 3.80 -9.27
C ILE A 41 8.40 2.78 -10.25
N LYS A 42 9.68 2.44 -10.06
CA LYS A 42 10.23 1.18 -10.56
C LYS A 42 9.67 0.04 -9.71
N GLU A 43 8.58 -0.56 -10.19
CA GLU A 43 7.94 -1.68 -9.51
C GLU A 43 8.92 -2.84 -9.25
N PRO A 44 8.94 -3.43 -8.03
CA PRO A 44 9.82 -4.55 -7.68
C PRO A 44 9.64 -5.78 -8.58
N SER A 45 10.64 -6.67 -8.64
CA SER A 45 10.56 -7.89 -9.45
C SER A 45 9.50 -8.89 -8.96
N ASP A 46 9.18 -8.83 -7.67
CA ASP A 46 8.13 -9.57 -7.00
C ASP A 46 6.96 -8.65 -6.70
N SER A 47 6.46 -7.97 -7.74
CA SER A 47 5.27 -7.13 -7.68
C SER A 47 4.16 -7.58 -8.63
N VAL A 48 2.94 -7.20 -8.29
CA VAL A 48 1.76 -7.30 -9.14
C VAL A 48 0.95 -6.03 -8.98
N THR A 49 0.45 -5.49 -10.10
CA THR A 49 -0.31 -4.24 -10.11
C THR A 49 -1.67 -4.45 -10.72
N TRP A 50 -2.70 -4.02 -10.00
CA TRP A 50 -4.11 -4.11 -10.40
C TRP A 50 -4.69 -2.73 -10.72
N SER A 51 -5.70 -2.72 -11.59
CA SER A 51 -6.56 -1.55 -11.76
C SER A 51 -7.55 -1.47 -10.60
N LEU A 52 -7.84 -0.25 -10.16
CA LEU A 52 -8.90 0.03 -9.19
C LEU A 52 -10.21 0.44 -9.87
N ALA A 53 -10.26 0.52 -11.21
CA ALA A 53 -11.44 0.98 -11.96
C ALA A 53 -12.71 0.16 -11.71
N SER A 54 -12.58 -1.13 -11.35
CA SER A 54 -13.72 -1.98 -11.00
C SER A 54 -14.39 -1.60 -9.67
N LEU A 55 -13.75 -0.73 -8.88
CA LEU A 55 -14.28 -0.17 -7.64
C LEU A 55 -15.13 1.11 -7.86
N ASP A 56 -14.98 1.79 -9.00
CA ASP A 56 -15.79 2.98 -9.33
C ASP A 56 -17.29 2.62 -9.49
N GLU A 57 -17.56 1.37 -9.85
CA GLU A 57 -18.90 0.80 -10.04
C GLU A 57 -19.34 -0.09 -8.86
N ASP A 58 -18.71 0.02 -7.69
CA ASP A 58 -18.96 -0.85 -6.54
C ASP A 58 -20.10 -0.34 -5.63
N PRO A 59 -21.34 -0.84 -5.79
CA PRO A 59 -22.45 -0.40 -4.95
C PRO A 59 -22.18 -0.79 -3.50
N HIS A 60 -22.37 0.17 -2.59
CA HIS A 60 -22.17 -0.01 -1.15
C HIS A 60 -20.72 -0.34 -0.75
N TYR A 61 -19.72 -0.08 -1.58
CA TYR A 61 -18.29 -0.25 -1.28
C TYR A 61 -17.90 -1.69 -0.87
N THR A 62 -18.65 -2.71 -1.31
CA THR A 62 -18.42 -4.09 -0.87
C THR A 62 -17.11 -4.67 -1.38
N ARG A 63 -16.75 -4.40 -2.65
CA ARG A 63 -15.45 -4.78 -3.22
C ARG A 63 -14.33 -3.95 -2.63
N LEU A 64 -14.54 -2.66 -2.42
CA LEU A 64 -13.56 -1.77 -1.80
C LEU A 64 -13.21 -2.26 -0.38
N ASP A 65 -14.22 -2.49 0.46
CA ASP A 65 -14.05 -2.99 1.83
C ASP A 65 -13.32 -4.35 1.83
N ARG A 66 -13.69 -5.25 0.91
CA ARG A 66 -13.02 -6.56 0.77
C ARG A 66 -11.57 -6.40 0.33
N PHE A 67 -11.29 -5.54 -0.65
CA PHE A 67 -9.94 -5.28 -1.13
C PHE A 67 -9.05 -4.70 -0.02
N VAL A 68 -9.54 -3.68 0.70
CA VAL A 68 -8.82 -3.07 1.82
C VAL A 68 -8.55 -4.12 2.90
N ALA A 69 -9.56 -4.89 3.31
CA ALA A 69 -9.41 -5.94 4.31
C ALA A 69 -8.40 -7.01 3.90
N LEU A 70 -8.38 -7.43 2.62
CA LEU A 70 -7.40 -8.41 2.12
C LEU A 70 -5.97 -7.87 2.26
N VAL A 71 -5.74 -6.61 1.89
CA VAL A 71 -4.39 -6.01 1.97
C VAL A 71 -3.95 -5.85 3.42
N GLU A 72 -4.82 -5.35 4.30
CA GLU A 72 -4.53 -5.21 5.74
C GLU A 72 -4.22 -6.57 6.40
N GLN A 73 -5.02 -7.59 6.12
CA GLN A 73 -4.82 -8.96 6.62
C GLN A 73 -3.52 -9.57 6.07
N GLY A 74 -3.26 -9.39 4.77
CA GLY A 74 -2.03 -9.87 4.12
C GLY A 74 -0.78 -9.23 4.73
N LEU A 75 -0.77 -7.91 4.88
CA LEU A 75 0.32 -7.18 5.51
C LEU A 75 0.55 -7.63 6.96
N THR A 76 -0.53 -7.80 7.73
CA THR A 76 -0.46 -8.28 9.12
C THR A 76 0.12 -9.69 9.20
N ALA A 77 -0.32 -10.60 8.32
CA ALA A 77 0.13 -11.99 8.31
C ALA A 77 1.60 -12.17 7.87
N CYS A 78 2.16 -11.21 7.13
CA CYS A 78 3.53 -11.29 6.58
C CYS A 78 4.59 -10.63 7.46
N VAL A 79 4.24 -10.14 8.65
CA VAL A 79 5.20 -9.53 9.58
C VAL A 79 5.09 -10.10 10.97
N GLU A 80 6.21 -10.11 11.70
CA GLU A 80 6.28 -10.59 13.07
C GLU A 80 5.30 -9.84 14.01
N PRO A 81 4.82 -10.46 15.10
CA PRO A 81 3.82 -9.87 16.00
C PRO A 81 4.17 -8.47 16.54
N GLU A 82 5.46 -8.23 16.79
CA GLU A 82 5.99 -6.94 17.27
C GLU A 82 6.48 -6.00 16.16
N ALA A 83 6.45 -6.45 14.90
CA ALA A 83 6.90 -5.65 13.77
C ALA A 83 6.03 -4.41 13.58
N ARG A 84 6.64 -3.39 12.97
CA ARG A 84 5.95 -2.16 12.58
C ARG A 84 6.04 -1.97 11.08
N LEU A 85 4.97 -1.41 10.54
CA LEU A 85 4.88 -0.94 9.17
C LEU A 85 4.94 0.58 9.14
N PHE A 86 5.28 1.13 7.97
CA PHE A 86 5.06 2.53 7.65
C PHE A 86 3.80 2.67 6.81
N ALA A 87 3.02 3.70 7.10
CA ALA A 87 1.92 4.20 6.27
C ALA A 87 2.30 5.61 5.80
N LEU A 88 2.60 5.76 4.52
CA LEU A 88 3.08 7.01 3.95
C LEU A 88 2.00 7.68 3.13
N ASP A 89 1.85 8.97 3.38
CA ASP A 89 0.96 9.87 2.65
C ASP A 89 1.83 10.97 2.02
N TRP A 90 1.84 11.04 0.69
CA TRP A 90 2.78 11.88 -0.03
C TRP A 90 2.56 13.38 0.25
N GLN A 91 3.59 14.05 0.78
CA GLN A 91 3.55 15.44 1.27
C GLN A 91 2.71 15.67 2.53
N HIS A 92 2.22 14.61 3.17
CA HIS A 92 1.33 14.68 4.33
C HIS A 92 1.89 13.87 5.51
N ILE A 93 1.12 13.83 6.60
CA ILE A 93 1.52 13.13 7.82
C ILE A 93 1.63 11.64 7.51
N SER A 94 2.78 11.07 7.81
CA SER A 94 3.05 9.65 7.68
C SER A 94 3.16 9.00 9.06
N TYR A 95 2.91 7.69 9.13
CA TYR A 95 2.82 6.97 10.39
C TYR A 95 3.76 5.75 10.40
N SER A 96 4.20 5.39 11.60
CA SER A 96 4.62 4.03 11.91
C SER A 96 3.51 3.38 12.74
N PHE A 97 3.21 2.11 12.48
CA PHE A 97 2.18 1.40 13.23
C PHE A 97 2.45 -0.11 13.38
N ALA A 98 1.90 -0.72 14.42
CA ALA A 98 1.92 -2.16 14.62
C ALA A 98 0.64 -2.78 14.03
N PRO A 99 0.68 -3.49 12.89
CA PRO A 99 -0.51 -4.00 12.21
C PRO A 99 -1.31 -4.98 13.09
N HIS A 100 -0.64 -5.72 13.97
CA HIS A 100 -1.27 -6.64 14.94
C HIS A 100 -2.05 -5.95 16.08
N ARG A 101 -2.06 -4.61 16.14
CA ARG A 101 -2.68 -3.82 17.24
C ARG A 101 -3.66 -2.75 16.75
N VAL A 102 -4.05 -2.79 15.48
CA VAL A 102 -4.96 -1.81 14.86
C VAL A 102 -6.07 -2.52 14.08
N GLY A 103 -7.14 -1.79 13.76
CA GLY A 103 -8.24 -2.28 12.92
C GLY A 103 -9.26 -3.19 13.65
N GLY A 104 -8.94 -3.69 14.84
CA GLY A 104 -9.85 -4.47 15.68
C GLY A 104 -10.85 -3.63 16.49
N GLN A 105 -11.90 -4.27 17.01
CA GLN A 105 -12.89 -3.63 17.88
C GLN A 105 -12.21 -3.07 19.15
N GLY A 106 -12.39 -1.76 19.40
CA GLY A 106 -11.77 -1.07 20.53
C GLY A 106 -10.29 -0.73 20.33
N GLN A 107 -9.69 -1.09 19.20
CA GLN A 107 -8.35 -0.68 18.81
C GLN A 107 -8.39 0.62 18.00
N ARG A 108 -7.22 1.22 17.80
CA ARG A 108 -7.06 2.37 16.90
C ARG A 108 -7.38 1.95 15.47
N PRO A 109 -7.94 2.84 14.64
CA PRO A 109 -8.10 2.57 13.21
C PRO A 109 -6.76 2.25 12.55
N TRP A 110 -6.82 1.44 11.50
CA TRP A 110 -5.70 1.29 10.58
C TRP A 110 -5.37 2.67 9.98
N PRO A 111 -4.09 3.12 9.96
CA PRO A 111 -3.74 4.44 9.43
C PRO A 111 -3.74 4.41 7.90
N LEU A 112 -4.42 5.38 7.28
CA LEU A 112 -4.63 5.49 5.82
C LEU A 112 -5.48 4.33 5.25
N SER A 113 -5.65 4.32 3.93
CA SER A 113 -6.27 3.22 3.17
C SER A 113 -5.30 2.72 2.10
N THR A 114 -5.43 1.47 1.68
CA THR A 114 -4.74 0.98 0.48
C THR A 114 -5.27 1.65 -0.79
N TYR A 115 -6.54 2.09 -0.76
CA TYR A 115 -7.13 2.86 -1.84
C TYR A 115 -6.65 4.32 -1.77
N PRO A 116 -5.98 4.84 -2.81
CA PRO A 116 -5.44 6.21 -2.79
C PRO A 116 -6.57 7.25 -2.96
N ASP A 117 -6.64 8.23 -2.05
CA ASP A 117 -7.65 9.31 -2.06
C ASP A 117 -7.04 10.63 -2.59
N GLY A 118 -6.58 10.60 -3.84
CA GLY A 118 -5.97 11.77 -4.50
C GLY A 118 -4.46 11.93 -4.27
N ASP A 119 -3.89 11.27 -3.26
CA ASP A 119 -2.45 11.22 -2.97
C ASP A 119 -1.85 9.81 -3.14
N TYR A 120 -0.52 9.73 -3.25
CA TYR A 120 0.16 8.43 -3.24
C TYR A 120 0.17 7.88 -1.82
N TYR A 121 -0.52 6.76 -1.62
CA TYR A 121 -0.51 6.01 -0.36
C TYR A 121 0.39 4.79 -0.47
N ILE A 122 1.29 4.63 0.50
CA ILE A 122 2.27 3.54 0.49
C ILE A 122 2.27 2.85 1.86
N TYR A 123 2.13 1.52 1.86
CA TYR A 123 2.51 0.71 3.02
C TYR A 123 3.87 0.07 2.81
N LEU A 124 4.73 0.07 3.82
CA LEU A 124 6.07 -0.53 3.76
C LEU A 124 6.38 -1.32 5.04
N SER A 125 6.99 -2.50 4.89
CA SER A 125 7.77 -3.09 5.97
C SER A 125 8.98 -2.22 6.30
N ALA A 126 9.52 -2.33 7.52
CA ALA A 126 10.69 -1.54 7.94
C ALA A 126 11.92 -1.71 7.02
N ASP A 127 12.07 -2.87 6.40
CA ASP A 127 13.15 -3.20 5.46
C ASP A 127 12.80 -2.92 3.99
N PHE A 128 11.59 -2.43 3.70
CA PHE A 128 11.07 -2.07 2.37
C PHE A 128 10.92 -3.25 1.40
N ARG A 129 10.93 -4.49 1.91
CA ARG A 129 10.84 -5.70 1.09
C ARG A 129 9.42 -6.09 0.71
N LEU A 130 8.43 -5.66 1.47
CA LEU A 130 7.01 -5.89 1.19
C LEU A 130 6.19 -4.64 1.45
N GLY A 131 5.08 -4.51 0.75
CA GLY A 131 4.25 -3.32 0.84
C GLY A 131 3.24 -3.15 -0.27
N SER A 132 2.65 -1.96 -0.31
CA SER A 132 1.73 -1.49 -1.34
C SER A 132 2.13 -0.11 -1.85
N PHE A 133 1.75 0.20 -3.08
CA PHE A 133 1.87 1.52 -3.68
C PHE A 133 0.56 1.84 -4.42
N GLY A 134 -0.24 2.74 -3.86
CA GLY A 134 -1.45 3.27 -4.46
C GLY A 134 -1.13 4.48 -5.34
N HIS A 135 -1.53 4.42 -6.61
CA HIS A 135 -1.37 5.51 -7.55
C HIS A 135 -2.74 6.14 -7.86
N PRO A 136 -3.04 7.35 -7.34
CA PRO A 136 -4.37 7.94 -7.47
C PRO A 136 -4.73 8.24 -8.92
N TRP A 137 -3.79 8.79 -9.71
CA TRP A 137 -4.07 9.17 -11.10
C TRP A 137 -4.11 8.00 -12.09
N GLU A 138 -3.26 6.97 -11.94
CA GLU A 138 -3.36 5.75 -12.76
C GLU A 138 -4.55 4.88 -12.33
N SER A 139 -5.14 5.14 -11.16
CA SER A 139 -6.15 4.31 -10.52
C SER A 139 -5.66 2.87 -10.40
N THR A 140 -4.50 2.69 -9.76
CA THR A 140 -3.86 1.39 -9.57
C THR A 140 -3.33 1.19 -8.16
N VAL A 141 -3.19 -0.08 -7.79
CA VAL A 141 -2.43 -0.52 -6.62
C VAL A 141 -1.39 -1.54 -7.05
N CYS A 142 -0.13 -1.30 -6.71
CA CYS A 142 0.96 -2.25 -6.84
C CYS A 142 1.24 -2.87 -5.47
N LEU A 143 1.11 -4.19 -5.33
CA LEU A 143 1.61 -4.91 -4.16
C LEU A 143 2.93 -5.58 -4.49
N PHE A 144 3.84 -5.60 -3.53
CA PHE A 144 5.14 -6.25 -3.69
C PHE A 144 5.58 -6.99 -2.42
N GLY A 145 6.51 -7.91 -2.61
CA GLY A 145 6.93 -8.88 -1.60
C GLY A 145 6.28 -10.23 -1.87
N ARG A 146 7.11 -11.24 -2.15
CA ARG A 146 6.66 -12.60 -2.50
C ARG A 146 5.65 -13.19 -1.50
N GLU A 147 5.89 -13.00 -0.21
CA GLU A 147 5.04 -13.55 0.86
C GLU A 147 3.66 -12.91 0.86
N LEU A 148 3.59 -11.58 0.75
CA LEU A 148 2.33 -10.85 0.61
C LEU A 148 1.57 -11.31 -0.64
N LEU A 149 2.24 -11.36 -1.79
CA LEU A 149 1.60 -11.80 -3.03
C LEU A 149 1.06 -13.23 -2.94
N ASN A 150 1.80 -14.15 -2.32
CA ASN A 150 1.33 -15.52 -2.11
C ASN A 150 0.09 -15.59 -1.22
N ALA A 151 -0.04 -14.66 -0.26
CA ALA A 151 -1.16 -14.62 0.68
C ALA A 151 -2.44 -14.04 0.06
N VAL A 152 -2.34 -13.04 -0.82
CA VAL A 152 -3.54 -12.27 -1.24
C VAL A 152 -3.80 -12.17 -2.74
N ALA A 153 -2.85 -12.51 -3.62
CA ALA A 153 -2.98 -12.16 -5.03
C ALA A 153 -4.19 -12.81 -5.72
N ASN A 154 -4.51 -14.07 -5.40
CA ASN A 154 -5.67 -14.75 -6.01
C ASN A 154 -6.99 -14.11 -5.54
N ASP A 155 -7.10 -13.77 -4.26
CA ASP A 155 -8.29 -13.11 -3.72
C ASP A 155 -8.44 -11.68 -4.25
N ILE A 156 -7.32 -10.99 -4.52
CA ILE A 156 -7.35 -9.68 -5.18
C ILE A 156 -7.75 -9.81 -6.65
N ASP A 157 -7.30 -10.84 -7.36
CA ASP A 157 -7.75 -11.12 -8.74
C ASP A 157 -9.28 -11.31 -8.78
N ASP A 158 -9.88 -11.98 -7.78
CA ASP A 158 -11.33 -12.16 -7.67
C ASP A 158 -12.09 -10.85 -7.41
N VAL A 159 -11.46 -9.87 -6.74
CA VAL A 159 -12.09 -8.59 -6.36
C VAL A 159 -11.89 -7.52 -7.44
N LEU A 160 -10.67 -7.38 -7.96
CA LEU A 160 -10.28 -6.31 -8.87
C LEU A 160 -10.26 -6.75 -10.34
N GLY A 161 -10.25 -8.05 -10.61
CA GLY A 161 -10.02 -8.62 -11.93
C GLY A 161 -8.54 -8.90 -12.20
N PRO A 162 -8.18 -9.31 -13.43
CA PRO A 162 -6.82 -9.69 -13.75
C PRO A 162 -5.84 -8.49 -13.62
N PRO A 163 -4.58 -8.75 -13.22
CA PRO A 163 -3.60 -7.69 -13.03
C PRO A 163 -3.22 -6.98 -14.34
N LEU A 164 -2.94 -5.68 -14.24
CA LEU A 164 -2.44 -4.87 -15.33
C LEU A 164 -0.94 -5.13 -15.59
N ARG A 165 -0.17 -5.31 -14.52
CA ARG A 165 1.29 -5.51 -14.59
C ARG A 165 1.77 -6.59 -13.63
N ARG A 166 2.88 -7.23 -14.01
CA ARG A 166 3.72 -8.05 -13.12
C ARG A 166 5.17 -7.64 -13.30
N ALA A 167 5.87 -7.39 -12.20
CA ALA A 167 7.27 -6.96 -12.22
C ALA A 167 7.52 -5.75 -13.14
N GLY A 168 6.64 -4.74 -13.12
CA GLY A 168 6.74 -3.55 -13.99
C GLY A 168 6.35 -3.76 -15.46
N ARG A 169 5.96 -4.98 -15.86
CA ARG A 169 5.62 -5.28 -17.26
C ARG A 169 4.13 -5.40 -17.45
N ARG A 170 3.59 -4.66 -18.42
CA ARG A 170 2.17 -4.73 -18.81
C ARG A 170 1.83 -6.10 -19.36
N LEU A 171 0.75 -6.67 -18.85
CA LEU A 171 0.17 -7.91 -19.35
C LEU A 171 -0.70 -7.61 -20.59
N PRO A 172 -0.80 -8.56 -21.54
CA PRO A 172 -1.77 -8.44 -22.62
C PRO A 172 -3.19 -8.37 -22.03
N ALA A 173 -4.06 -7.59 -22.69
CA ALA A 173 -5.47 -7.62 -22.34
C ALA A 173 -6.01 -9.06 -22.52
N PRO A 174 -6.92 -9.51 -21.62
CA PRO A 174 -7.57 -10.81 -21.75
C PRO A 174 -8.33 -10.96 -23.07
#